data_AF-A0A1G6XWL4-F1
#
_entry.id   AF-A0A1G6XWL4-F1
#
_cell.length_a   1.000
_cell.length_b   1.000
_cell.length_c   1.000
_cell.angle_alpha   90.00
_cell.angle_beta   90.00
_cell.angle_gamma   90.00
#
_symmetry.space_group_name_H-M   'P 1'
#
loop_
_entity.id
_entity.type
_entity.pdbx_description
1 polymer ?
#
loop_
_entity_poly.entity_id
_entity_poly.type
_entity_poly.pdbx_seq_one_letter_code
_entity_poly.pdbx_strand_id
1 'polypeptide(L)' 'MKNAFNNLKKDLYNVFIIGNADDRQLAKAFFLLTIPFLTVMFTFGHFPYR' A
#
# COMPACT_ATOMS: atom_id res chain seq x y z
N MET A 1 -9.79 5.10 17.26
CA MET A 1 -8.56 4.98 16.42
C MET A 1 -7.91 3.60 16.48
N LYS A 2 -7.74 2.96 17.65
CA LYS A 2 -7.17 1.59 17.76
C LYS A 2 -7.83 0.55 16.84
N ASN A 3 -9.16 0.52 16.77
CA ASN A 3 -9.87 -0.44 15.92
C ASN A 3 -9.61 -0.23 14.42
N ALA A 4 -9.51 1.03 13.97
CA ALA A 4 -9.23 1.32 12.56
C ALA A 4 -7.82 0.83 12.17
N PHE A 5 -6.84 0.99 13.06
CA PHE A 5 -5.48 0.50 12.83
C PHE A 5 -5.41 -1.04 12.81
N ASN A 6 -6.09 -1.71 13.74
CA ASN A 6 -6.16 -3.18 13.75
C ASN A 6 -6.82 -3.73 12.48
N ASN A 7 -7.88 -3.06 12.00
CA ASN A 7 -8.54 -3.43 10.75
C ASN A 7 -7.62 -3.21 9.54
N LEU A 8 -6.90 -2.08 9.48
CA LEU A 8 -5.92 -1.82 8.43
C LEU A 8 -4.84 -2.90 8.40
N LYS A 9 -4.26 -3.27 9.56
CA LYS A 9 -3.25 -4.32 9.65
C LYS A 9 -3.77 -5.66 9.14
N LYS A 10 -5.01 -6.01 9.48
CA LYS A 10 -5.66 -7.24 9.00
C LYS A 10 -5.89 -7.20 7.49
N ASP A 11 -6.39 -6.09 6.96
CA ASP A 11 -6.59 -5.87 5.52
C ASP A 11 -5.26 -6.05 4.77
N LEU A 12 -4.17 -5.43 5.24
CA LEU A 12 -2.84 -5.56 4.62
C LEU A 12 -2.28 -6.98 4.71
N TYR A 13 -2.47 -7.67 5.83
CA TYR A 13 -2.03 -9.07 5.99
C TYR A 13 -2.77 -9.99 5.02
N ASN A 14 -4.09 -9.79 4.85
CA ASN A 14 -4.87 -10.55 3.89
C ASN A 14 -4.39 -10.32 2.46
N VAL A 15 -4.07 -9.07 2.09
CA VAL A 15 -3.63 -8.70 0.75
C VAL A 15 -2.23 -9.20 0.44
N PHE A 16 -1.25 -8.99 1.34
CA PHE A 16 0.16 -9.27 1.04
C PHE A 16 0.65 -10.66 1.46
N ILE A 17 0.00 -11.30 2.44
CA ILE A 17 0.46 -12.59 2.99
C ILE A 17 -0.49 -13.73 2.61
N ILE A 18 -1.79 -13.58 2.92
CA ILE A 18 -2.75 -14.68 2.71
C ILE A 18 -3.16 -14.80 1.23
N GLY A 19 -3.24 -13.69 0.51
CA GLY A 19 -3.72 -13.67 -0.88
C GLY A 19 -5.23 -13.89 -1.03
N ASN A 20 -6.00 -13.84 0.07
CA ASN A 20 -7.46 -13.94 0.09
C ASN A 20 -8.07 -12.61 0.54
N ALA A 21 -7.96 -11.61 -0.32
CA ALA A 21 -8.44 -10.26 -0.05
C ALA A 21 -9.58 -9.89 -0.99
N ASP A 22 -10.63 -9.28 -0.42
CA ASP A 22 -11.73 -8.72 -1.19
C ASP A 22 -11.27 -7.47 -1.96
N ASP A 23 -11.96 -7.14 -3.06
CA ASP A 23 -11.68 -5.97 -3.90
C ASP A 23 -11.55 -4.66 -3.09
N ARG A 24 -12.35 -4.54 -2.03
CA ARG A 24 -12.32 -3.37 -1.15
C ARG A 24 -11.04 -3.31 -0.29
N GLN A 25 -10.51 -4.45 0.15
CA GLN A 25 -9.25 -4.53 0.91
C GLN A 25 -8.07 -4.23 -0.02
N LEU A 26 -8.09 -4.80 -1.22
CA LEU A 26 -7.13 -4.52 -2.29
C LEU A 26 -7.09 -3.02 -2.62
N ALA A 27 -8.24 -2.38 -2.88
CA ALA A 27 -8.31 -0.96 -3.18
C ALA A 27 -7.72 -0.07 -2.07
N LYS A 28 -8.00 -0.38 -0.80
CA LYS A 28 -7.40 0.32 0.35
C LYS A 28 -5.89 0.14 0.41
N ALA A 29 -5.41 -1.08 0.20
CA ALA A 29 -3.98 -1.39 0.21
C ALA A 29 -3.24 -0.68 -0.92
N PHE A 30 -3.80 -0.68 -2.14
CA PHE A 30 -3.25 0.08 -3.27
C PHE A 30 -3.21 1.57 -2.98
N PHE A 31 -4.31 2.17 -2.48
CA PHE A 31 -4.34 3.60 -2.16
C PHE A 31 -3.31 3.98 -1.10
N LEU A 32 -3.10 3.11 -0.10
CA LEU A 32 -2.08 3.30 0.93
C LEU A 32 -0.65 3.23 0.35
N LEU A 33 -0.41 2.32 -0.60
CA LEU A 33 0.89 2.16 -1.25
C LEU A 33 1.16 3.22 -2.33
N THR A 34 0.14 3.90 -2.84
CA THR A 34 0.30 4.94 -3.87
C THR A 34 1.28 6.03 -3.45
N ILE A 35 1.19 6.53 -2.20
CA ILE A 35 2.07 7.58 -1.71
C ILE A 35 3.54 7.11 -1.68
N PRO A 36 3.90 6.00 -0.98
CA PRO A 36 5.25 5.47 -1.01
C PRO A 36 5.76 5.18 -2.42
N PHE A 37 4.92 4.61 -3.29
CA PHE A 37 5.28 4.31 -4.67
C PHE A 37 5.64 5.58 -5.45
N LEU A 38 4.80 6.62 -5.36
CA LEU A 38 5.08 7.91 -5.99
C LEU A 38 6.34 8.54 -5.40
N THR A 39 6.54 8.47 -4.07
CA THR A 39 7.77 8.95 -3.43
C THR A 39 9.00 8.25 -4.02
N VAL A 40 8.99 6.92 -4.17
CA VAL A 40 10.10 6.18 -4.80
C VAL A 40 10.32 6.64 -6.25
N MET A 41 9.25 6.79 -7.02
CA MET A 41 9.33 7.24 -8.42
C MET A 41 9.89 8.67 -8.53
N PHE A 42 9.48 9.60 -7.66
CA PHE A 42 10.02 10.96 -7.65
C PHE A 42 11.41 11.06 -7.02
N THR A 43 11.81 10.17 -6.11
CA THR A 43 13.16 10.21 -5.53
C THR A 43 14.19 9.54 -6.45
N PHE A 44 13.83 8.42 -7.07
CA PHE A 44 14.78 7.59 -7.83
C PHE A 44 14.50 7.55 -9.34
N GLY A 45 13.29 7.87 -9.81
CA GLY A 45 12.95 7.92 -11.23
C GLY A 45 13.61 9.06 -12.01
N HIS A 46 14.31 9.95 -11.31
CA HIS A 46 15.14 11.01 -11.87
C HIS A 46 16.58 10.57 -12.18
N PHE A 47 16.91 9.27 -12.11
CA PHE A 47 18.29 8.80 -12.28
C PHE A 47 18.56 8.13 -13.65
N PRO A 48 19.59 8.55 -14.42
CA PRO A 48 20.41 9.75 -14.28
C PRO A 48 19.93 10.88 -15.20
N TYR A 49 19.63 12.04 -14.61
CA TYR A 49 19.76 13.34 -15.28
C TYR A 49 21.18 13.43 -15.85
N ARG A 50 21.29 13.41 -17.18
CA ARG A 50 22.42 14.01 -17.88
C ARG A 50 22.41 15.52 -17.68
#